data_AF-R7PZM1-F1
#
_entry.id   AF-R7PZM1-F1
#
_cell.length_a   1.000
_cell.length_b   1.000
_cell.length_c   1.000
_cell.angle_alpha   90.00
_cell.angle_beta   90.00
_cell.angle_gamma   90.00
#
_symmetry.space_group_name_H-M   'P 1'
#
loop_
_entity.id
_entity.type
_entity.pdbx_description
1 polymer ?
#
loop_
_entity_poly.entity_id
_entity_poly.type
_entity_poly.pdbx_seq_one_letter_code
_entity_poly.pdbx_strand_id
1 'polypeptide(L)'
;MSLTLWILIILAIIYVPVWYFAWKSPNAKKYRMEKYGPAIKINTHLGIKTMDRVCKYRRFWRFMGVLSQILAFLLMVLIIYVVIVAVINLPSTLSRGGIGIEYALAIPGLNPILPFWYGLAALIIALVCHEFAHGVQARANGLRVKNTGLLYAVVPLGAFVEPEEEDVEKASRKARLDLYAAGIATNFVIGAVAFLLFSTVLLGGISSPYEDNAAVYGEREGSPADLAGIPAGAIILEVDGEEFVYSDSYDVTYSWDPGSLVTVTYVTEGGESHHSSPMRWGVYVSKTVDGEAAETSGIISGSYIVSIDGNKFYTPGAFSNFMSTTRGEQTVSVDYIDPYGSYVTTTLVLGSNGSIGYLGVYTDLSGMNLITPKDLLDYASNPFYGFKDILTAGQGLLGYLAHPFSGFDPVPESVQWWYGDQSGLFWMAVTLLYWIFWINILLGISNALPAFPFDGGYVFLGWVDRVLEKMGQKDEEARAKKANEIAGNVSTLMLFLYVLIIIVAIL
;
A
#
# COMPACT_ATOMS: atom_id res chain seq x y z
N MET A 1 21.02 -2.18 -18.42
CA MET A 1 19.96 -3.14 -17.99
C MET A 1 19.96 -3.15 -16.47
N SER A 2 18.80 -3.01 -15.83
CA SER A 2 18.71 -3.08 -14.37
C SER A 2 19.15 -4.45 -13.84
N LEU A 3 19.61 -4.51 -12.59
CA LEU A 3 19.97 -5.77 -11.91
C LEU A 3 18.80 -6.77 -11.95
N THR A 4 17.56 -6.28 -11.77
CA THR A 4 16.34 -7.09 -11.88
C THR A 4 16.23 -7.78 -13.23
N LEU A 5 16.47 -7.07 -14.33
CA LEU A 5 16.35 -7.64 -15.67
C LEU A 5 17.38 -8.76 -15.90
N TRP A 6 18.60 -8.61 -15.35
CA TRP A 6 19.61 -9.68 -15.37
C TRP A 6 19.15 -10.91 -14.58
N ILE A 7 18.58 -10.72 -13.39
CA ILE A 7 18.03 -11.82 -12.57
C ILE A 7 16.93 -12.56 -13.35
N LEU A 8 15.97 -11.83 -13.92
CA LEU A 8 14.87 -12.43 -14.69
C LEU A 8 15.36 -13.21 -15.92
N ILE A 9 16.38 -12.70 -16.61
CA ILE A 9 17.00 -13.39 -17.74
C ILE A 9 17.70 -14.67 -17.28
N ILE A 10 18.47 -14.61 -16.19
CA ILE A 10 19.13 -15.80 -15.62
C ILE A 10 18.08 -16.85 -15.23
N LEU A 11 17.02 -16.44 -14.54
CA LEU A 11 15.92 -17.30 -14.17
C LEU A 11 15.23 -17.91 -15.39
N ALA A 12 14.99 -17.13 -16.45
CA ALA A 12 14.42 -17.62 -17.70
C ALA A 12 15.34 -18.63 -18.41
N ILE A 13 16.66 -18.37 -18.44
CA ILE A 13 17.67 -19.28 -19.01
C ILE A 13 17.70 -20.61 -18.26
N ILE A 14 17.51 -20.61 -16.93
CA ILE A 14 17.38 -21.83 -16.12
C ILE A 14 16.02 -22.50 -16.36
N TYR A 15 14.96 -21.70 -16.42
CA TYR A 15 13.59 -22.17 -16.51
C TYR A 15 13.31 -22.92 -17.80
N VAL A 16 13.69 -22.37 -18.96
CA VAL A 16 13.35 -22.93 -20.28
C VAL A 16 13.85 -24.38 -20.45
N PRO A 17 15.11 -24.73 -20.13
CA PRO A 17 15.58 -26.12 -20.16
C PRO A 17 14.83 -27.04 -19.20
N VAL A 18 14.55 -26.57 -17.97
CA VAL A 18 13.84 -27.38 -16.95
C VAL A 18 12.39 -27.62 -17.37
N TRP A 19 11.73 -26.60 -17.91
CA TRP A 19 10.39 -26.70 -18.48
C TRP A 19 10.35 -27.66 -19.67
N TYR A 20 11.29 -27.51 -20.61
CA TYR A 20 11.41 -28.43 -21.75
C TYR A 20 11.63 -29.88 -21.30
N PHE A 21 12.50 -30.11 -20.32
CA PHE A 21 12.74 -31.42 -19.73
C PHE A 21 11.47 -31.99 -19.08
N ALA A 22 10.77 -31.19 -18.26
CA ALA A 22 9.52 -31.60 -17.62
C ALA A 22 8.42 -31.94 -18.65
N TRP A 23 8.42 -31.28 -19.82
CA TRP A 23 7.39 -31.48 -20.84
C TRP A 23 7.66 -32.65 -21.77
N LYS A 24 8.93 -32.87 -22.12
CA LYS A 24 9.33 -33.84 -23.15
C LYS A 24 9.87 -35.15 -22.60
N SER A 25 10.46 -35.16 -21.40
CA SER A 25 11.10 -36.35 -20.86
C SER A 25 10.13 -37.20 -20.03
N PRO A 26 9.98 -38.50 -20.34
CA PRO A 26 9.27 -39.44 -19.46
C PRO A 26 9.91 -39.53 -18.06
N ASN A 27 11.20 -39.23 -17.96
CA ASN A 27 11.95 -39.23 -16.70
C ASN A 27 11.58 -38.07 -15.77
N ALA A 28 10.85 -37.05 -16.24
CA ALA A 28 10.36 -35.96 -15.39
C ALA A 28 9.52 -36.48 -14.21
N LYS A 29 8.72 -37.54 -14.43
CA LYS A 29 7.93 -38.20 -13.39
C LYS A 29 8.80 -38.81 -12.29
N LYS A 30 10.03 -39.26 -12.60
CA LYS A 30 11.00 -39.77 -11.61
C LYS A 30 11.41 -38.68 -10.62
N TYR A 31 11.47 -37.43 -11.08
CA TYR A 31 11.75 -36.25 -10.27
C TYR A 31 10.48 -35.60 -9.71
N ARG A 32 9.33 -36.28 -9.79
CA ARG A 32 8.03 -35.80 -9.30
C ARG A 32 7.58 -34.49 -9.95
N MET A 33 8.06 -34.22 -11.17
CA MET A 33 7.65 -33.06 -11.97
C MET A 33 6.44 -33.43 -12.81
N GLU A 34 5.40 -32.64 -12.71
CA GLU A 34 4.16 -32.74 -13.45
C GLU A 34 3.87 -31.49 -14.27
N LYS A 35 3.08 -31.68 -15.32
CA LYS A 35 2.73 -30.61 -16.23
C LYS A 35 1.59 -29.78 -15.65
N TYR A 36 1.76 -28.46 -15.56
CA TYR A 36 0.75 -27.55 -15.02
C TYR A 36 0.71 -26.22 -15.81
N GLY A 37 0.04 -26.23 -16.96
CA GLY A 37 -0.05 -25.05 -17.82
C GLY A 37 1.32 -24.50 -18.25
N PRO A 38 1.60 -23.19 -18.09
CA PRO A 38 2.90 -22.62 -18.39
C PRO A 38 3.92 -22.78 -17.26
N ALA A 39 3.61 -23.49 -16.16
CA ALA A 39 4.45 -23.70 -14.98
C ALA A 39 4.67 -25.19 -14.69
N ILE A 40 5.67 -25.53 -13.88
CA ILE A 40 6.02 -26.91 -13.50
C ILE A 40 5.52 -27.17 -12.09
N LYS A 41 4.73 -28.24 -11.90
CA LYS A 41 4.29 -28.69 -10.58
C LYS A 41 5.30 -29.71 -10.05
N ILE A 42 5.96 -29.41 -8.93
CA ILE A 42 6.93 -30.29 -8.30
C ILE A 42 6.29 -30.90 -7.05
N ASN A 43 5.91 -32.18 -7.15
CA ASN A 43 5.23 -32.90 -6.07
C ASN A 43 6.20 -33.33 -4.98
N THR A 44 5.81 -33.08 -3.75
CA THR A 44 6.50 -33.44 -2.52
C THR A 44 5.51 -33.96 -1.47
N HIS A 45 6.02 -34.39 -0.33
CA HIS A 45 5.21 -34.71 0.85
C HIS A 45 5.72 -33.91 2.07
N LEU A 46 6.35 -32.77 1.81
CA LEU A 46 6.92 -31.91 2.84
C LEU A 46 5.80 -31.31 3.68
N GLY A 47 5.97 -31.24 5.00
CA GLY A 47 4.98 -30.62 5.88
C GLY A 47 3.79 -31.51 6.25
N ILE A 48 3.49 -32.62 5.55
CA ILE A 48 2.35 -33.49 5.87
C ILE A 48 2.39 -34.00 7.32
N LYS A 49 3.56 -34.46 7.80
CA LYS A 49 3.73 -34.89 9.20
C LYS A 49 3.53 -33.74 10.21
N THR A 50 3.89 -32.52 9.82
CA THR A 50 3.67 -31.32 10.64
C THR A 50 2.18 -30.99 10.68
N MET A 51 1.49 -31.06 9.54
CA MET A 51 0.03 -30.91 9.47
C MET A 51 -0.67 -31.92 10.39
N ASP A 52 -0.23 -33.19 10.39
CA ASP A 52 -0.76 -34.24 11.28
C ASP A 52 -0.55 -33.98 12.76
N ARG A 53 0.54 -33.29 13.12
CA ARG A 53 0.81 -32.91 14.49
C ARG A 53 -0.07 -31.74 14.91
N VAL A 54 -0.21 -30.75 14.04
CA VAL A 54 -0.90 -29.48 14.31
C VAL A 54 -2.43 -29.65 14.26
N CYS A 55 -2.95 -30.50 13.37
CA CYS A 55 -4.40 -30.72 13.21
C CYS A 55 -5.04 -31.44 14.42
N LYS A 56 -4.24 -32.01 15.33
CA LYS A 56 -4.73 -32.69 16.56
C LYS A 56 -5.58 -31.76 17.43
N TYR A 57 -5.32 -30.46 17.41
CA TYR A 57 -6.08 -29.44 18.14
C TYR A 57 -7.40 -29.10 17.41
N ARG A 58 -8.29 -30.10 17.25
CA ARG A 58 -9.51 -29.98 16.44
C ARG A 58 -10.43 -28.83 16.84
N ARG A 59 -10.49 -28.48 18.14
CA ARG A 59 -11.30 -27.34 18.61
C ARG A 59 -10.77 -26.01 18.08
N PHE A 60 -9.46 -25.82 18.10
CA PHE A 60 -8.80 -24.63 17.56
C PHE A 60 -9.04 -24.51 16.05
N TRP A 61 -8.83 -25.58 15.29
CA TRP A 61 -9.04 -25.55 13.82
C TRP A 61 -10.50 -25.40 13.41
N ARG A 62 -11.44 -25.89 14.21
CA ARG A 62 -12.87 -25.58 14.02
C ARG A 62 -13.18 -24.10 14.26
N PHE A 63 -12.59 -23.50 15.28
CA PHE A 63 -12.69 -22.06 15.52
C PHE A 63 -12.08 -21.27 14.36
N MET A 64 -10.86 -21.62 13.95
CA MET A 64 -10.18 -20.99 12.81
C MET A 64 -10.99 -21.11 11.52
N GLY A 65 -11.63 -22.25 11.24
CA GLY A 65 -12.51 -22.42 10.08
C GLY A 65 -13.68 -21.43 10.09
N VAL A 66 -14.36 -21.29 11.22
CA VAL A 66 -15.47 -20.32 11.37
C VAL A 66 -14.97 -18.88 11.27
N LEU A 67 -13.86 -18.55 11.94
CA LEU A 67 -13.23 -17.22 11.85
C LEU A 67 -12.86 -16.89 10.40
N SER A 68 -12.30 -17.86 9.68
CA SER A 68 -11.92 -17.72 8.28
C SER A 68 -13.11 -17.45 7.37
N GLN A 69 -14.21 -18.17 7.56
CA GLN A 69 -15.43 -17.93 6.80
C GLN A 69 -16.00 -16.53 7.07
N ILE A 70 -16.04 -16.09 8.33
CA ILE A 70 -16.53 -14.76 8.70
C ILE A 70 -15.64 -13.68 8.06
N LEU A 71 -14.32 -13.82 8.19
CA LEU A 71 -13.38 -12.87 7.64
C LEU A 71 -13.47 -12.82 6.11
N ALA A 72 -13.51 -13.97 5.44
CA ALA A 72 -13.69 -14.04 3.99
C ALA A 72 -14.98 -13.33 3.55
N PHE A 73 -16.06 -13.43 4.33
CA PHE A 73 -17.34 -12.78 4.01
C PHE A 73 -17.21 -11.26 4.10
N LEU A 74 -16.64 -10.76 5.20
CA LEU A 74 -16.42 -9.33 5.40
C LEU A 74 -15.52 -8.73 4.31
N LEU A 75 -14.41 -9.41 3.99
CA LEU A 75 -13.49 -8.97 2.95
C LEU A 75 -14.11 -9.01 1.56
N MET A 76 -14.92 -10.02 1.26
CA MET A 76 -15.63 -10.11 -0.01
C MET A 76 -16.61 -8.94 -0.19
N VAL A 77 -17.37 -8.60 0.86
CA VAL A 77 -18.25 -7.41 0.84
C VAL A 77 -17.43 -6.13 0.65
N LEU A 78 -16.32 -5.99 1.38
CA LEU A 78 -15.43 -4.84 1.25
C LEU A 78 -14.86 -4.71 -0.17
N ILE A 79 -14.38 -5.80 -0.76
CA ILE A 79 -13.79 -5.79 -2.11
C ILE A 79 -14.85 -5.47 -3.16
N ILE A 80 -16.07 -6.01 -3.04
CA ILE A 80 -17.17 -5.64 -3.94
C ILE A 80 -17.45 -4.14 -3.84
N TYR A 81 -17.49 -3.59 -2.62
CA TYR A 81 -17.67 -2.15 -2.41
C TYR A 81 -16.54 -1.33 -3.06
N VAL A 82 -15.27 -1.70 -2.81
CA VAL A 82 -14.10 -1.02 -3.39
C VAL A 82 -14.12 -1.08 -4.92
N VAL A 83 -14.45 -2.24 -5.51
CA VAL A 83 -14.57 -2.39 -6.97
C VAL A 83 -15.69 -1.50 -7.53
N ILE A 84 -16.85 -1.42 -6.87
CA ILE A 84 -17.94 -0.52 -7.30
C ILE A 84 -17.50 0.94 -7.25
N VAL A 85 -16.86 1.36 -6.16
CA VAL A 85 -16.34 2.73 -6.01
C VAL A 85 -15.28 3.02 -7.07
N ALA A 86 -14.37 2.08 -7.33
CA ALA A 86 -13.35 2.21 -8.37
C ALA A 86 -13.98 2.38 -9.76
N VAL A 87 -15.02 1.58 -10.07
CA VAL A 87 -15.76 1.69 -11.34
C VAL A 87 -16.45 3.05 -11.49
N ILE A 88 -17.09 3.56 -10.44
CA ILE A 88 -17.74 4.88 -10.45
C ILE A 88 -16.71 6.00 -10.69
N ASN A 89 -15.49 5.84 -10.17
CA ASN A 89 -14.39 6.80 -10.31
C ASN A 89 -13.49 6.56 -11.54
N LEU A 90 -13.86 5.66 -12.46
CA LEU A 90 -13.07 5.45 -13.69
C LEU A 90 -12.89 6.72 -14.53
N PRO A 91 -13.92 7.58 -14.75
CA PRO A 91 -13.76 8.77 -15.59
C PRO A 91 -12.72 9.76 -15.03
N SER A 92 -12.65 9.91 -13.70
CA SER A 92 -11.68 10.78 -13.04
C SER A 92 -10.28 10.18 -12.98
N THR A 93 -10.15 8.86 -13.09
CA THR A 93 -8.85 8.17 -13.15
C THR A 93 -8.22 8.34 -14.53
N LEU A 94 -9.02 8.17 -15.60
CA LEU A 94 -8.57 8.35 -16.99
C LEU A 94 -8.04 9.75 -17.28
N SER A 95 -8.52 10.78 -16.57
CA SER A 95 -8.07 12.15 -16.78
C SER A 95 -6.75 12.50 -16.08
N ARG A 96 -6.26 11.65 -15.17
CA ARG A 96 -5.03 11.90 -14.38
C ARG A 96 -3.76 11.31 -14.98
N GLY A 97 -3.89 10.50 -16.03
CA GLY A 97 -2.79 9.74 -16.65
C GLY A 97 -2.41 8.50 -15.85
N GLY A 98 -2.01 7.43 -16.53
CA GLY A 98 -1.68 6.16 -15.90
C GLY A 98 -0.38 6.20 -15.08
N ILE A 99 -0.32 5.34 -14.05
CA ILE A 99 0.85 5.18 -13.18
C ILE A 99 1.94 4.29 -13.80
N GLY A 100 1.69 3.66 -14.96
CA GLY A 100 2.62 2.71 -15.59
C GLY A 100 2.42 1.25 -15.14
N ILE A 101 2.88 0.29 -15.96
CA ILE A 101 2.66 -1.15 -15.75
C ILE A 101 3.50 -1.72 -14.61
N GLU A 102 4.66 -1.12 -14.37
CA GLU A 102 5.60 -1.49 -13.32
C GLU A 102 5.01 -1.34 -11.91
N TYR A 103 4.11 -0.37 -11.69
CA TYR A 103 3.43 -0.19 -10.40
C TYR A 103 2.21 -1.09 -10.22
N ALA A 104 1.59 -1.52 -11.32
CA ALA A 104 0.40 -2.38 -11.29
C ALA A 104 0.72 -3.84 -10.96
N LEU A 105 1.91 -4.33 -11.32
CA LEU A 105 2.32 -5.71 -11.07
C LEU A 105 3.11 -5.78 -9.76
N ALA A 106 2.57 -6.46 -8.73
CA ALA A 106 3.25 -6.69 -7.45
C ALA A 106 4.34 -7.79 -7.55
N ILE A 107 5.26 -7.65 -8.50
CA ILE A 107 6.40 -8.57 -8.67
C ILE A 107 7.63 -7.92 -8.05
N PRO A 108 8.27 -8.55 -7.04
CA PRO A 108 9.46 -8.00 -6.40
C PRO A 108 10.54 -7.64 -7.43
N GLY A 109 11.07 -6.41 -7.33
CA GLY A 109 12.12 -5.88 -8.21
C GLY A 109 11.67 -5.39 -9.59
N LEU A 110 10.48 -5.78 -10.08
CA LEU A 110 9.83 -5.12 -11.23
C LEU A 110 9.06 -3.88 -10.74
N ASN A 111 8.37 -4.03 -9.61
CA ASN A 111 7.72 -2.92 -8.94
C ASN A 111 8.76 -2.12 -8.15
N PRO A 112 8.95 -0.81 -8.45
CA PRO A 112 9.94 0.03 -7.77
C PRO A 112 9.72 0.13 -6.26
N ILE A 113 8.48 -0.07 -5.82
CA ILE A 113 8.07 0.03 -4.41
C ILE A 113 8.47 -1.20 -3.61
N LEU A 114 8.49 -2.39 -4.23
CA LEU A 114 8.72 -3.67 -3.55
C LEU A 114 10.22 -4.03 -3.54
N PRO A 115 10.93 -3.92 -2.41
CA PRO A 115 12.33 -4.30 -2.31
C PRO A 115 12.47 -5.79 -2.60
N PHE A 116 13.36 -6.14 -3.53
CA PHE A 116 13.41 -7.48 -4.09
C PHE A 116 13.55 -8.58 -3.02
N TRP A 117 14.53 -8.48 -2.12
CA TRP A 117 14.82 -9.54 -1.15
C TRP A 117 13.78 -9.63 -0.04
N TYR A 118 13.34 -8.48 0.50
CA TYR A 118 12.32 -8.46 1.55
C TYR A 118 10.96 -8.89 1.01
N GLY A 119 10.57 -8.39 -0.16
CA GLY A 119 9.34 -8.77 -0.84
C GLY A 119 9.32 -10.25 -1.23
N LEU A 120 10.42 -10.79 -1.76
CA LEU A 120 10.53 -12.22 -2.08
C LEU A 120 10.41 -13.10 -0.82
N ALA A 121 11.12 -12.75 0.25
CA ALA A 121 11.06 -13.51 1.51
C ALA A 121 9.65 -13.49 2.10
N ALA A 122 9.01 -12.32 2.16
CA ALA A 122 7.66 -12.15 2.64
C ALA A 122 6.62 -12.89 1.78
N LEU A 123 6.75 -12.88 0.45
CA LEU A 123 5.89 -13.63 -0.46
C LEU A 123 6.01 -15.15 -0.25
N ILE A 124 7.24 -15.66 -0.10
CA ILE A 124 7.46 -17.08 0.19
C ILE A 124 6.80 -17.47 1.51
N ILE A 125 7.00 -16.67 2.57
CA ILE A 125 6.39 -16.91 3.88
C ILE A 125 4.86 -16.92 3.76
N ALA A 126 4.28 -15.91 3.11
CA ALA A 126 2.84 -15.77 2.92
C ALA A 126 2.26 -16.99 2.20
N LEU A 127 2.80 -17.36 1.03
CA LEU A 127 2.31 -18.49 0.23
C LEU A 127 2.47 -19.83 0.95
N VAL A 128 3.64 -20.10 1.56
CA VAL A 128 3.87 -21.35 2.29
C VAL A 128 2.89 -21.49 3.46
N CYS A 129 2.69 -20.44 4.24
CA CYS A 129 1.79 -20.47 5.37
C CYS A 129 0.32 -20.56 4.95
N HIS A 130 -0.06 -19.86 3.88
CA HIS A 130 -1.38 -19.92 3.27
C HIS A 130 -1.75 -21.35 2.84
N GLU A 131 -0.88 -21.97 2.04
CA GLU A 131 -1.05 -23.34 1.55
C GLU A 131 -1.03 -24.36 2.70
N PHE A 132 -0.12 -24.16 3.66
CA PHE A 132 -0.09 -24.96 4.87
C PHE A 132 -1.41 -24.90 5.65
N ALA A 133 -2.08 -23.75 5.70
CA ALA A 133 -3.37 -23.60 6.36
C ALA A 133 -4.46 -24.44 5.69
N HIS A 134 -4.55 -24.43 4.36
CA HIS A 134 -5.47 -25.31 3.63
C HIS A 134 -5.21 -26.78 3.97
N GLY A 135 -3.94 -27.20 3.99
CA GLY A 135 -3.55 -28.56 4.37
C GLY A 135 -3.95 -28.94 5.79
N VAL A 136 -3.68 -28.07 6.76
CA VAL A 136 -4.07 -28.33 8.16
C VAL A 136 -5.59 -28.36 8.31
N GLN A 137 -6.31 -27.46 7.65
CA GLN A 137 -7.77 -27.40 7.74
C GLN A 137 -8.46 -28.57 7.02
N ALA A 138 -7.90 -29.04 5.90
CA ALA A 138 -8.31 -30.29 5.26
C ALA A 138 -8.20 -31.47 6.24
N ARG A 139 -7.02 -31.63 6.84
CA ARG A 139 -6.72 -32.72 7.78
C ARG A 139 -7.57 -32.63 9.05
N ALA A 140 -7.80 -31.43 9.57
CA ALA A 140 -8.65 -31.20 10.74
C ALA A 140 -10.12 -31.58 10.49
N ASN A 141 -10.58 -31.48 9.24
CA ASN A 141 -11.89 -31.94 8.78
C ASN A 141 -11.92 -33.42 8.35
N GLY A 142 -10.81 -34.14 8.49
CA GLY A 142 -10.72 -35.56 8.14
C GLY A 142 -10.45 -35.84 6.67
N LEU A 143 -10.12 -34.83 5.87
CA LEU A 143 -9.76 -34.98 4.46
C LEU A 143 -8.27 -35.35 4.35
N ARG A 144 -7.94 -36.26 3.43
CA ARG A 144 -6.54 -36.60 3.14
C ARG A 144 -5.90 -35.52 2.27
N VAL A 145 -4.61 -35.29 2.51
CA VAL A 145 -3.76 -34.47 1.64
C VAL A 145 -2.90 -35.42 0.84
N LYS A 146 -3.07 -35.39 -0.48
CA LYS A 146 -2.41 -36.29 -1.43
C LYS A 146 -0.97 -35.85 -1.64
N ASN A 147 -0.79 -34.59 -2.04
CA ASN A 147 0.51 -33.99 -2.33
C ASN A 147 0.62 -32.59 -1.73
N THR A 148 1.86 -32.19 -1.48
CA THR A 148 2.25 -30.80 -1.25
C THR A 148 3.35 -30.46 -2.25
N GLY A 149 3.67 -29.21 -2.50
CA GLY A 149 4.82 -28.96 -3.35
C GLY A 149 5.04 -27.52 -3.73
N LEU A 150 5.77 -27.34 -4.83
CA LEU A 150 6.13 -26.06 -5.39
C LEU A 150 5.60 -25.94 -6.83
N LEU A 151 5.01 -24.80 -7.15
CA LEU A 151 4.73 -24.35 -8.50
C LEU A 151 5.88 -23.46 -8.97
N TYR A 152 6.55 -23.87 -10.03
CA TYR A 152 7.74 -23.21 -10.55
C TYR A 152 7.53 -22.75 -12.00
N ALA A 153 7.55 -21.44 -12.23
CA ALA A 153 7.61 -20.84 -13.56
C ALA A 153 8.97 -20.14 -13.75
N VAL A 154 9.06 -19.12 -14.62
CA VAL A 154 10.25 -18.26 -14.72
C VAL A 154 10.65 -17.74 -13.35
N VAL A 155 9.67 -17.32 -12.55
CA VAL A 155 9.82 -17.09 -11.11
C VAL A 155 9.08 -18.20 -10.34
N PRO A 156 9.58 -18.61 -9.16
CA PRO A 156 8.81 -19.48 -8.26
C PRO A 156 7.44 -18.85 -8.01
N LEU A 157 6.37 -19.56 -8.38
CA LEU A 157 5.01 -19.03 -8.28
C LEU A 157 4.44 -19.22 -6.88
N GLY A 158 4.85 -20.27 -6.18
CA GLY A 158 4.38 -20.51 -4.82
C GLY A 158 4.44 -21.97 -4.39
N ALA A 159 4.05 -22.21 -3.15
CA ALA A 159 3.76 -23.56 -2.67
C ALA A 159 2.36 -23.99 -3.17
N PHE A 160 2.03 -25.27 -3.00
CA PHE A 160 0.64 -25.74 -3.11
C PHE A 160 0.38 -26.86 -2.12
N VAL A 161 -0.88 -27.00 -1.70
CA VAL A 161 -1.39 -28.20 -1.04
C VAL A 161 -2.58 -28.77 -1.81
N GLU A 162 -2.53 -30.07 -2.09
CA GLU A 162 -3.54 -30.79 -2.87
C GLU A 162 -4.25 -31.83 -1.99
N PRO A 163 -5.48 -31.52 -1.52
CA PRO A 163 -6.38 -32.49 -0.91
C PRO A 163 -6.77 -33.61 -1.89
N GLU A 164 -7.18 -34.77 -1.38
CA GLU A 164 -7.74 -35.83 -2.21
C GLU A 164 -9.11 -35.42 -2.76
N GLU A 165 -9.26 -35.44 -4.09
CA GLU A 165 -10.46 -34.93 -4.78
C GLU A 165 -11.72 -35.66 -4.34
N GLU A 166 -11.67 -37.00 -4.24
CA GLU A 166 -12.81 -37.80 -3.78
C GLU A 166 -13.25 -37.45 -2.36
N ASP A 167 -12.31 -37.10 -1.48
CA ASP A 167 -12.63 -36.72 -0.11
C ASP A 167 -13.32 -35.35 -0.09
N VAL A 168 -12.88 -34.40 -0.94
CA VAL A 168 -13.46 -33.06 -1.07
C VAL A 168 -14.87 -33.11 -1.67
N GLU A 169 -15.09 -33.91 -2.71
CA GLU A 169 -16.41 -34.08 -3.34
C GLU A 169 -17.45 -34.63 -2.36
N LYS A 170 -17.05 -35.62 -1.55
CA LYS A 170 -17.91 -36.25 -0.53
C LYS A 170 -18.03 -35.40 0.74
N ALA A 171 -17.22 -34.36 0.89
CA ALA A 171 -17.18 -33.55 2.11
C ALA A 171 -18.44 -32.69 2.28
N SER A 172 -18.86 -32.56 3.54
CA SER A 172 -19.92 -31.61 3.90
C SER A 172 -19.58 -30.20 3.41
N ARG A 173 -20.61 -29.40 3.06
CA ARG A 173 -20.44 -28.00 2.66
C ARG A 173 -19.58 -27.21 3.66
N LYS A 174 -19.78 -27.46 4.96
CA LYS A 174 -19.00 -26.81 6.02
C LYS A 174 -17.51 -27.14 5.92
N ALA A 175 -17.14 -28.40 5.73
CA ALA A 175 -15.75 -28.82 5.60
C ALA A 175 -15.09 -28.22 4.34
N ARG A 176 -15.84 -28.10 3.23
CA ARG A 176 -15.38 -27.41 2.01
C ARG A 176 -15.17 -25.91 2.24
N LEU A 177 -16.13 -25.23 2.86
CA LEU A 177 -15.99 -23.80 3.21
C LEU A 177 -14.83 -23.56 4.17
N ASP A 178 -14.66 -24.42 5.17
CA ASP A 178 -13.52 -24.37 6.09
C ASP A 178 -12.20 -24.51 5.32
N LEU A 179 -12.10 -25.50 4.42
CA LEU A 179 -10.92 -25.73 3.58
C LEU A 179 -10.58 -24.49 2.74
N TYR A 180 -11.50 -23.96 1.94
CA TYR A 180 -11.21 -22.85 1.04
C TYR A 180 -11.00 -21.52 1.78
N ALA A 181 -11.62 -21.29 2.93
CA ALA A 181 -11.41 -20.04 3.66
C ALA A 181 -10.07 -19.99 4.44
N ALA A 182 -9.44 -21.14 4.71
CA ALA A 182 -8.34 -21.26 5.68
C ALA A 182 -7.13 -20.35 5.39
N GLY A 183 -6.77 -20.19 4.12
CA GLY A 183 -5.65 -19.36 3.69
C GLY A 183 -5.86 -17.88 3.99
N ILE A 184 -7.10 -17.39 3.87
CA ILE A 184 -7.46 -15.98 4.09
C ILE A 184 -7.15 -15.57 5.53
N ALA A 185 -7.71 -16.25 6.54
CA ALA A 185 -7.45 -15.86 7.93
C ALA A 185 -6.01 -16.10 8.37
N THR A 186 -5.35 -17.12 7.85
CA THR A 186 -3.96 -17.40 8.23
C THR A 186 -3.04 -16.26 7.83
N ASN A 187 -3.20 -15.74 6.62
CA ASN A 187 -2.44 -14.57 6.19
C ASN A 187 -2.75 -13.35 7.06
N PHE A 188 -4.01 -13.10 7.41
CA PHE A 188 -4.34 -11.99 8.32
C PHE A 188 -3.72 -12.16 9.71
N VAL A 189 -3.68 -13.38 10.26
CA VAL A 189 -3.03 -13.65 11.54
C VAL A 189 -1.53 -13.42 11.45
N ILE A 190 -0.87 -13.91 10.40
CA ILE A 190 0.57 -13.70 10.20
C ILE A 190 0.88 -12.22 10.01
N GLY A 191 0.08 -11.54 9.20
CA GLY A 191 0.21 -10.12 8.99
C GLY A 191 0.04 -9.33 10.28
N ALA A 192 -0.98 -9.63 11.08
CA ALA A 192 -1.21 -9.01 12.37
C ALA A 192 -0.06 -9.25 13.36
N VAL A 193 0.49 -10.47 13.42
CA VAL A 193 1.64 -10.78 14.27
C VAL A 193 2.89 -10.02 13.80
N ALA A 194 3.18 -10.02 12.50
CA ALA A 194 4.30 -9.28 11.94
C ALA A 194 4.17 -7.78 12.21
N PHE A 195 2.95 -7.24 12.04
CA PHE A 195 2.61 -5.86 12.37
C PHE A 195 2.93 -5.54 13.82
N LEU A 196 2.35 -6.27 14.77
CA LEU A 196 2.58 -6.04 16.20
C LEU A 196 4.07 -6.10 16.55
N LEU A 197 4.83 -7.02 15.96
CA LEU A 197 6.27 -7.12 16.19
C LEU A 197 7.02 -5.88 15.71
N PHE A 198 6.85 -5.43 14.47
CA PHE A 198 7.60 -4.25 14.02
C PHE A 198 7.07 -2.95 14.62
N SER A 199 5.74 -2.78 14.71
CA SER A 199 5.16 -1.51 15.12
C SER A 199 5.29 -1.28 16.62
N THR A 200 4.96 -2.28 17.45
CA THR A 200 4.96 -2.11 18.91
C THR A 200 6.26 -2.54 19.58
N VAL A 201 6.88 -3.64 19.13
CA VAL A 201 8.06 -4.18 19.82
C VAL A 201 9.34 -3.50 19.34
N LEU A 202 9.44 -3.17 18.05
CA LEU A 202 10.62 -2.51 17.49
C LEU A 202 10.45 -0.99 17.47
N LEU A 203 9.53 -0.45 16.67
CA LEU A 203 9.35 0.99 16.50
C LEU A 203 8.81 1.68 17.77
N GLY A 204 7.96 1.01 18.55
CA GLY A 204 7.43 1.58 19.80
C GLY A 204 8.46 1.86 20.89
N GLY A 205 9.70 1.39 20.74
CA GLY A 205 10.80 1.60 21.69
C GLY A 205 11.83 2.64 21.26
N ILE A 206 11.69 3.25 20.09
CA ILE A 206 12.64 4.25 19.57
C ILE A 206 12.01 5.65 19.62
N SER A 207 12.86 6.67 19.75
CA SER A 207 12.48 8.08 19.65
C SER A 207 13.55 8.82 18.85
N SER A 208 13.17 9.96 18.28
CA SER A 208 14.12 10.85 17.61
C SER A 208 14.64 11.89 18.60
N PRO A 209 15.94 12.24 18.62
CA PRO A 209 16.41 13.41 19.35
C PRO A 209 15.93 14.73 18.73
N TYR A 210 15.33 14.68 17.54
CA TYR A 210 14.81 15.82 16.78
C TYR A 210 13.27 15.87 16.75
N GLU A 211 12.61 15.22 17.72
CA GLU A 211 11.15 14.97 17.83
C GLU A 211 10.24 15.80 16.91
N ASP A 212 10.00 17.07 17.27
CA ASP A 212 9.06 17.98 16.60
C ASP A 212 9.78 18.94 15.61
N ASN A 213 11.08 18.74 15.34
CA ASN A 213 11.81 19.53 14.35
C ASN A 213 11.25 19.28 12.95
N ALA A 214 11.29 20.32 12.12
CA ALA A 214 10.95 20.23 10.71
C ALA A 214 11.98 19.39 9.95
N ALA A 215 11.59 18.26 9.39
CA ALA A 215 12.46 17.42 8.60
C ALA A 215 12.02 17.39 7.13
N VAL A 216 12.99 17.53 6.22
CA VAL A 216 12.80 17.52 4.77
C VAL A 216 12.60 16.07 4.34
N TYR A 217 11.36 15.66 4.15
CA TYR A 217 11.03 14.31 3.68
C TYR A 217 11.35 14.11 2.20
N GLY A 218 11.13 15.15 1.40
CA GLY A 218 11.41 15.14 -0.02
C GLY A 218 11.58 16.55 -0.56
N GLU A 219 12.39 16.65 -1.60
CA GLU A 219 12.73 17.86 -2.34
C GLU A 219 12.41 17.68 -3.83
N ARG A 220 12.21 18.80 -4.52
CA ARG A 220 11.94 18.80 -5.97
C ARG A 220 13.16 19.32 -6.73
N GLU A 221 13.57 18.60 -7.77
CA GLU A 221 14.67 19.04 -8.64
C GLU A 221 14.38 20.42 -9.26
N GLY A 222 15.38 21.30 -9.28
CA GLY A 222 15.28 22.67 -9.78
C GLY A 222 14.53 23.63 -8.87
N SER A 223 14.09 23.20 -7.68
CA SER A 223 13.40 24.04 -6.71
C SER A 223 14.37 24.93 -5.90
N PRO A 224 13.87 25.95 -5.20
CA PRO A 224 14.70 26.79 -4.32
C PRO A 224 15.53 25.98 -3.32
N ALA A 225 14.98 24.91 -2.74
CA ALA A 225 15.68 24.03 -1.78
C ALA A 225 16.78 23.20 -2.43
N ASP A 226 16.52 22.66 -3.61
CA ASP A 226 17.51 21.92 -4.40
C ASP A 226 18.67 22.84 -4.82
N LEU A 227 18.36 24.06 -5.30
CA LEU A 227 19.36 25.07 -5.64
C LEU A 227 20.17 25.55 -4.43
N ALA A 228 19.58 25.53 -3.23
CA ALA A 228 20.25 25.83 -1.97
C ALA A 228 21.05 24.64 -1.41
N GLY A 229 20.97 23.46 -2.05
CA GLY A 229 21.67 22.25 -1.64
C GLY A 229 21.14 21.62 -0.36
N ILE A 230 19.85 21.81 -0.05
CA ILE A 230 19.17 21.20 1.10
C ILE A 230 18.61 19.84 0.66
N PRO A 231 19.20 18.71 1.10
CA PRO A 231 18.79 17.39 0.63
C PRO A 231 17.56 16.87 1.38
N ALA A 232 16.83 15.93 0.76
CA ALA A 232 15.93 15.05 1.53
C ALA A 232 16.69 14.33 2.65
N GLY A 233 15.99 14.13 3.75
CA GLY A 233 16.54 13.64 5.00
C GLY A 233 17.09 14.72 5.91
N ALA A 234 17.30 15.97 5.46
CA ALA A 234 17.79 17.04 6.32
C ALA A 234 16.78 17.41 7.43
N ILE A 235 17.28 17.81 8.61
CA ILE A 235 16.47 18.33 9.71
C ILE A 235 16.78 19.82 9.87
N ILE A 236 15.76 20.66 9.70
CA ILE A 236 15.82 22.10 9.88
C ILE A 236 15.76 22.41 11.37
N LEU A 237 16.74 23.18 11.83
CA LEU A 237 16.86 23.61 13.23
C LEU A 237 16.42 25.05 13.39
N GLU A 238 16.96 25.93 12.54
CA GLU A 238 16.74 27.37 12.64
C GLU A 238 16.49 27.98 11.26
N VAL A 239 15.71 29.06 11.26
CA VAL A 239 15.53 29.93 10.10
C VAL A 239 15.81 31.36 10.57
N ASP A 240 16.77 32.03 9.93
CA ASP A 240 17.28 33.34 10.32
C ASP A 240 17.72 33.45 11.80
N GLY A 241 18.24 32.35 12.35
CA GLY A 241 18.74 32.29 13.73
C GLY A 241 17.65 32.18 14.81
N GLU A 242 16.40 31.99 14.40
CA GLU A 242 15.27 31.65 15.27
C GLU A 242 14.92 30.16 15.09
N GLU A 243 14.61 29.46 16.19
CA GLU A 243 14.21 28.05 16.15
C GLU A 243 12.93 27.88 15.32
N PHE A 244 12.97 26.99 14.33
CA PHE A 244 11.81 26.76 13.47
C PHE A 244 11.01 25.53 13.93
N VAL A 245 9.77 25.79 14.35
CA VAL A 245 8.81 24.74 14.73
C VAL A 245 7.81 24.56 13.60
N TYR A 246 7.77 23.37 13.02
CA TYR A 246 6.83 23.09 11.94
C TYR A 246 5.39 23.22 12.44
N SER A 247 4.59 24.09 11.80
CA SER A 247 3.21 24.34 12.16
C SER A 247 2.37 24.60 10.93
N ASP A 248 1.19 23.99 10.90
CA ASP A 248 0.16 24.25 9.90
C ASP A 248 -0.81 25.37 10.34
N SER A 249 -0.58 26.02 11.50
CA SER A 249 -1.40 27.15 11.92
C SER A 249 -0.96 28.44 11.23
N TYR A 250 -1.92 29.17 10.66
CA TYR A 250 -1.67 30.51 10.09
C TYR A 250 -1.65 31.63 11.14
N ASP A 251 -1.89 31.31 12.41
CA ASP A 251 -1.75 32.27 13.52
C ASP A 251 -0.29 32.39 14.01
N VAL A 252 0.61 31.52 13.52
CA VAL A 252 2.03 31.55 13.87
C VAL A 252 2.76 32.59 13.04
N THR A 253 3.52 33.46 13.70
CA THR A 253 4.32 34.51 13.07
C THR A 253 5.79 34.33 13.43
N TYR A 254 6.66 34.62 12.48
CA TYR A 254 8.11 34.61 12.66
C TYR A 254 8.70 36.00 12.46
N SER A 255 9.97 36.17 12.82
CA SER A 255 10.70 37.43 12.64
C SER A 255 10.94 37.83 11.18
N TRP A 256 10.95 36.86 10.25
CA TRP A 256 11.07 37.09 8.80
C TRP A 256 9.71 37.17 8.10
N ASP A 257 9.71 37.67 6.87
CA ASP A 257 8.51 37.74 6.02
C ASP A 257 8.39 36.51 5.09
N PRO A 258 7.18 36.00 4.80
CA PRO A 258 7.01 35.00 3.77
C PRO A 258 7.54 35.46 2.41
N GLY A 259 8.21 34.57 1.72
CA GLY A 259 8.87 34.84 0.45
C GLY A 259 10.15 35.67 0.58
N SER A 260 10.66 35.96 1.79
CA SER A 260 11.98 36.61 1.95
C SER A 260 13.13 35.61 1.81
N LEU A 261 14.33 36.13 1.54
CA LEU A 261 15.57 35.34 1.54
C LEU A 261 16.03 35.17 2.99
N VAL A 262 16.01 33.94 3.48
CA VAL A 262 16.37 33.57 4.85
C VAL A 262 17.56 32.62 4.84
N THR A 263 18.29 32.56 5.95
CA THR A 263 19.33 31.56 6.18
C THR A 263 18.73 30.36 6.90
N VAL A 264 18.68 29.21 6.23
CA VAL A 264 18.18 27.96 6.82
C VAL A 264 19.35 27.20 7.40
N THR A 265 19.31 26.92 8.70
CA THR A 265 20.29 26.08 9.39
C THR A 265 19.71 24.68 9.57
N TYR A 266 20.43 23.66 9.11
CA TYR A 266 19.99 22.27 9.12
C TYR A 266 21.13 21.31 9.41
N VAL A 267 20.77 20.09 9.83
CA VAL A 267 21.69 18.97 10.02
C VAL A 267 21.34 17.84 9.06
N THR A 268 22.37 17.09 8.66
CA THR A 268 22.26 15.93 7.77
C THR A 268 22.72 14.66 8.50
N GLU A 269 22.77 13.52 7.79
CA GLU A 269 23.19 12.25 8.34
C GLU A 269 24.48 12.36 9.16
N GLY A 270 24.44 11.87 10.40
CA GLY A 270 25.52 12.00 11.38
C GLY A 270 25.30 13.12 12.41
N GLY A 271 24.45 14.12 12.13
CA GLY A 271 23.99 15.11 13.12
C GLY A 271 25.06 16.05 13.70
N GLU A 272 26.34 15.87 13.38
CA GLU A 272 27.45 16.62 13.99
C GLU A 272 27.70 17.97 13.32
N SER A 273 27.39 18.11 12.03
CA SER A 273 27.69 19.32 11.24
C SER A 273 26.42 20.11 10.96
N HIS A 274 26.41 21.35 11.42
CA HIS A 274 25.39 22.33 11.05
C HIS A 274 25.74 22.93 9.70
N HIS A 275 24.80 22.86 8.77
CA HIS A 275 24.87 23.50 7.47
C HIS A 275 23.98 24.72 7.46
N SER A 276 24.39 25.76 6.74
CA SER A 276 23.58 26.97 6.58
C SER A 276 23.54 27.35 5.10
N SER A 277 22.33 27.45 4.56
CA SER A 277 22.11 27.82 3.16
C SER A 277 21.09 28.95 3.05
N PRO A 278 21.39 30.02 2.29
CA PRO A 278 20.41 31.05 2.01
C PRO A 278 19.39 30.54 0.99
N MET A 279 18.10 30.68 1.30
CA MET A 279 17.01 30.29 0.43
C MET A 279 15.80 31.21 0.61
N ARG A 280 15.04 31.42 -0.46
CA ARG A 280 13.75 32.10 -0.34
C ARG A 280 12.73 31.17 0.30
N TRP A 281 12.22 31.53 1.48
CA TRP A 281 11.32 30.70 2.27
C TRP A 281 9.86 31.11 2.10
N GLY A 282 8.97 30.16 1.84
CA GLY A 282 7.53 30.38 1.88
C GLY A 282 6.74 29.41 1.01
N VAL A 283 5.44 29.71 0.87
CA VAL A 283 4.47 28.92 0.11
C VAL A 283 4.73 29.09 -1.39
N TYR A 284 5.48 28.15 -1.97
CA TYR A 284 5.88 28.17 -3.37
C TYR A 284 4.83 27.49 -4.25
N VAL A 285 4.43 28.14 -5.34
CA VAL A 285 3.48 27.62 -6.32
C VAL A 285 4.23 26.73 -7.29
N SER A 286 4.12 25.42 -7.11
CA SER A 286 4.75 24.44 -8.01
C SER A 286 3.99 24.32 -9.33
N LYS A 287 2.65 24.39 -9.29
CA LYS A 287 1.78 24.29 -10.48
C LYS A 287 0.48 25.06 -10.26
N THR A 288 -0.10 25.56 -11.34
CA THR A 288 -1.45 26.14 -11.37
C THR A 288 -2.41 25.23 -12.13
N VAL A 289 -3.70 25.36 -11.84
CA VAL A 289 -4.76 24.71 -12.60
C VAL A 289 -5.27 25.66 -13.66
N ASP A 290 -5.26 25.19 -14.91
CA ASP A 290 -5.65 25.97 -16.08
C ASP A 290 -7.07 26.52 -15.93
N GLY A 291 -7.25 27.82 -16.17
CA GLY A 291 -8.51 28.54 -16.12
C GLY A 291 -9.02 28.90 -14.73
N GLU A 292 -8.28 28.58 -13.66
CA GLU A 292 -8.68 28.88 -12.29
C GLU A 292 -8.21 30.27 -11.82
N ALA A 293 -8.68 30.66 -10.63
CA ALA A 293 -8.49 31.99 -10.06
C ALA A 293 -7.02 32.45 -10.00
N ALA A 294 -6.09 31.56 -9.65
CA ALA A 294 -4.66 31.84 -9.62
C ALA A 294 -4.12 32.24 -11.00
N GLU A 295 -4.29 31.37 -12.00
CA GLU A 295 -3.71 31.56 -13.34
C GLU A 295 -4.30 32.82 -13.99
N THR A 296 -5.62 33.00 -13.90
CA THR A 296 -6.31 34.18 -14.46
C THR A 296 -5.92 35.50 -13.79
N SER A 297 -5.34 35.45 -12.59
CA SER A 297 -4.91 36.63 -11.82
C SER A 297 -3.40 36.86 -11.83
N GLY A 298 -2.66 36.12 -12.67
CA GLY A 298 -1.21 36.26 -12.85
C GLY A 298 -0.35 35.48 -11.86
N ILE A 299 -0.95 34.70 -10.95
CA ILE A 299 -0.23 33.76 -10.10
C ILE A 299 0.10 32.55 -10.96
N ILE A 300 1.39 32.26 -11.15
CA ILE A 300 1.88 31.19 -12.02
C ILE A 300 2.88 30.30 -11.27
N SER A 301 3.33 29.21 -11.89
CA SER A 301 4.41 28.38 -11.34
C SER A 301 5.67 29.24 -11.11
N GLY A 302 6.28 29.09 -9.93
CA GLY A 302 7.41 29.90 -9.48
C GLY A 302 7.04 31.05 -8.54
N SER A 303 5.75 31.40 -8.44
CA SER A 303 5.29 32.43 -7.51
C SER A 303 5.36 31.98 -6.05
N TYR A 304 5.46 32.92 -5.12
CA TYR A 304 5.31 32.68 -3.68
C TYR A 304 4.07 33.38 -3.15
N ILE A 305 3.15 32.65 -2.54
CA ILE A 305 2.00 33.23 -1.85
C ILE A 305 2.49 33.80 -0.51
N VAL A 306 2.33 35.11 -0.31
CA VAL A 306 2.79 35.81 0.90
C VAL A 306 1.65 35.91 1.90
N SER A 307 0.52 36.48 1.47
CA SER A 307 -0.64 36.67 2.34
C SER A 307 -1.96 36.74 1.58
N ILE A 308 -3.05 36.44 2.28
CA ILE A 308 -4.42 36.65 1.80
C ILE A 308 -5.21 37.43 2.85
N ASP A 309 -5.80 38.56 2.43
CA ASP A 309 -6.51 39.52 3.29
C ASP A 309 -5.69 39.92 4.53
N GLY A 310 -4.36 40.04 4.35
CA GLY A 310 -3.40 40.41 5.40
C GLY A 310 -2.90 39.24 6.28
N ASN A 311 -3.44 38.02 6.12
CA ASN A 311 -2.96 36.84 6.85
C ASN A 311 -1.74 36.25 6.13
N LYS A 312 -0.59 36.18 6.81
CA LYS A 312 0.69 35.71 6.25
C LYS A 312 0.81 34.18 6.33
N PHE A 313 1.49 33.57 5.36
CA PHE A 313 1.67 32.11 5.32
C PHE A 313 3.13 31.69 5.22
N TYR A 314 3.61 30.98 6.24
CA TYR A 314 4.99 30.49 6.30
C TYR A 314 5.13 29.04 5.82
N THR A 315 4.03 28.28 5.83
CA THR A 315 3.97 26.88 5.42
C THR A 315 2.76 26.64 4.49
N PRO A 316 2.82 25.66 3.57
CA PRO A 316 1.67 25.26 2.78
C PRO A 316 0.47 24.82 3.62
N GLY A 317 0.70 24.21 4.77
CA GLY A 317 -0.36 23.83 5.71
C GLY A 317 -1.08 25.02 6.32
N ALA A 318 -0.35 26.08 6.71
CA ALA A 318 -0.95 27.35 7.14
C ALA A 318 -1.84 27.96 6.05
N PHE A 319 -1.34 27.99 4.81
CA PHE A 319 -2.12 28.45 3.66
C PHE A 319 -3.38 27.59 3.44
N SER A 320 -3.25 26.25 3.45
CA SER A 320 -4.37 25.33 3.24
C SER A 320 -5.43 25.45 4.35
N ASN A 321 -4.99 25.56 5.61
CA ASN A 321 -5.88 25.75 6.75
C ASN A 321 -6.64 27.06 6.66
N PHE A 322 -5.99 28.17 6.27
CA PHE A 322 -6.69 29.42 6.00
C PHE A 322 -7.71 29.27 4.88
N MET A 323 -7.33 28.67 3.75
CA MET A 323 -8.23 28.45 2.62
C MET A 323 -9.45 27.63 3.03
N SER A 324 -9.33 26.68 3.97
CA SER A 324 -10.47 25.89 4.50
C SER A 324 -11.56 26.74 5.17
N THR A 325 -11.22 27.96 5.62
CA THR A 325 -12.15 28.91 6.22
C THR A 325 -12.85 29.81 5.19
N THR A 326 -12.33 29.86 3.96
CA THR A 326 -12.86 30.67 2.86
C THR A 326 -14.02 29.98 2.16
N ARG A 327 -14.76 30.73 1.34
CA ARG A 327 -15.89 30.21 0.56
C ARG A 327 -15.66 30.43 -0.94
N GLY A 328 -16.32 29.58 -1.73
CA GLY A 328 -16.42 29.79 -3.16
C GLY A 328 -17.05 31.14 -3.49
N GLU A 329 -16.59 31.75 -4.57
CA GLU A 329 -17.02 33.07 -5.06
C GLU A 329 -16.70 34.24 -4.11
N GLN A 330 -15.91 34.00 -3.05
CA GLN A 330 -15.42 35.05 -2.17
C GLN A 330 -14.33 35.87 -2.88
N THR A 331 -14.45 37.19 -2.85
CA THR A 331 -13.38 38.10 -3.28
C THR A 331 -12.34 38.22 -2.16
N VAL A 332 -11.06 37.99 -2.50
CA VAL A 332 -9.92 38.10 -1.58
C VAL A 332 -8.80 38.91 -2.20
N SER A 333 -8.03 39.60 -1.36
CA SER A 333 -6.78 40.28 -1.75
C SER A 333 -5.60 39.35 -1.50
N VAL A 334 -4.90 38.97 -2.56
CA VAL A 334 -3.75 38.06 -2.51
C VAL A 334 -2.47 38.85 -2.77
N ASP A 335 -1.55 38.78 -1.82
CA ASP A 335 -0.18 39.24 -2.00
C ASP A 335 0.70 38.05 -2.35
N TYR A 336 1.47 38.19 -3.42
CA TYR A 336 2.40 37.17 -3.87
C TYR A 336 3.67 37.81 -4.44
N ILE A 337 4.74 37.03 -4.48
CA ILE A 337 5.97 37.36 -5.20
C ILE A 337 5.93 36.58 -6.51
N ASP A 338 6.07 37.26 -7.65
CA ASP A 338 6.12 36.59 -8.95
C ASP A 338 7.46 35.81 -9.13
N PRO A 339 7.58 34.94 -10.15
CA PRO A 339 8.81 34.18 -10.38
C PRO A 339 10.05 35.06 -10.67
N TYR A 340 9.85 36.34 -10.96
CA TYR A 340 10.90 37.31 -11.24
C TYR A 340 11.32 38.11 -10.00
N GLY A 341 10.65 37.90 -8.85
CA GLY A 341 10.95 38.52 -7.57
C GLY A 341 10.16 39.79 -7.27
N SER A 342 9.16 40.17 -8.07
CA SER A 342 8.34 41.36 -7.85
C SER A 342 7.21 41.06 -6.87
N TYR A 343 7.01 41.95 -5.88
CA TYR A 343 5.86 41.87 -4.99
C TYR A 343 4.61 42.42 -5.69
N VAL A 344 3.55 41.62 -5.75
CA VAL A 344 2.30 41.94 -6.45
C VAL A 344 1.12 41.71 -5.51
N THR A 345 0.24 42.71 -5.42
CA THR A 345 -1.08 42.59 -4.78
C THR A 345 -2.14 42.49 -5.87
N THR A 346 -2.94 41.45 -5.84
CA THR A 346 -4.08 41.27 -6.75
C THR A 346 -5.36 40.99 -5.98
N THR A 347 -6.49 41.45 -6.50
CA THR A 347 -7.81 41.10 -5.96
C THR A 347 -8.48 40.14 -6.92
N LEU A 348 -8.85 38.96 -6.42
CA LEU A 348 -9.43 37.90 -7.23
C LEU A 348 -10.65 37.29 -6.55
N VAL A 349 -11.44 36.57 -7.34
CA VAL A 349 -12.60 35.81 -6.86
C VAL A 349 -12.21 34.34 -6.79
N LEU A 350 -12.34 33.73 -5.63
CA LEU A 350 -12.03 32.32 -5.44
C LEU A 350 -13.01 31.42 -6.22
N GLY A 351 -12.49 30.38 -6.84
CA GLY A 351 -13.28 29.26 -7.35
C GLY A 351 -13.91 28.46 -6.21
N SER A 352 -14.60 27.37 -6.55
CA SER A 352 -15.28 26.52 -5.57
C SER A 352 -14.76 25.08 -5.61
N ASN A 353 -14.32 24.55 -4.47
CA ASN A 353 -14.08 23.12 -4.27
C ASN A 353 -15.01 22.62 -3.15
N GLY A 354 -16.18 22.11 -3.53
CA GLY A 354 -17.26 21.85 -2.57
C GLY A 354 -17.79 23.15 -1.97
N SER A 355 -17.69 23.31 -0.65
CA SER A 355 -18.10 24.52 0.07
C SER A 355 -16.96 25.50 0.35
N ILE A 356 -15.72 25.14 0.00
CA ILE A 356 -14.50 25.86 0.36
C ILE A 356 -14.01 26.65 -0.86
N GLY A 357 -13.43 27.82 -0.63
CA GLY A 357 -12.79 28.62 -1.67
C GLY A 357 -11.60 27.89 -2.30
N TYR A 358 -11.45 28.03 -3.61
CA TYR A 358 -10.44 27.33 -4.38
C TYR A 358 -9.62 28.30 -5.23
N LEU A 359 -8.32 28.36 -4.94
CA LEU A 359 -7.39 29.24 -5.67
C LEU A 359 -6.85 28.58 -6.96
N GLY A 360 -6.81 27.25 -7.02
CA GLY A 360 -6.26 26.52 -8.18
C GLY A 360 -4.74 26.44 -8.22
N VAL A 361 -4.09 26.24 -7.07
CA VAL A 361 -2.62 26.12 -6.94
C VAL A 361 -2.22 24.81 -6.27
N TYR A 362 -1.09 24.26 -6.71
CA TYR A 362 -0.33 23.24 -6.00
C TYR A 362 0.84 23.93 -5.33
N THR A 363 0.98 23.72 -4.02
CA THR A 363 1.99 24.41 -3.22
C THR A 363 2.89 23.45 -2.46
N ASP A 364 4.13 23.87 -2.24
CA ASP A 364 5.11 23.23 -1.38
C ASP A 364 5.88 24.31 -0.59
N LEU A 365 6.77 23.88 0.31
CA LEU A 365 7.59 24.83 1.05
C LEU A 365 8.91 25.04 0.32
N SER A 366 8.91 25.94 -0.67
CA SER A 366 10.13 26.31 -1.40
C SER A 366 10.83 25.11 -2.05
N GLY A 367 10.06 24.11 -2.48
CA GLY A 367 10.52 22.85 -3.03
C GLY A 367 10.51 21.66 -2.07
N MET A 368 10.32 21.91 -0.77
CA MET A 368 10.38 20.88 0.28
C MET A 368 8.99 20.39 0.68
N ASN A 369 8.91 19.09 0.96
CA ASN A 369 7.84 18.48 1.75
C ASN A 369 8.40 18.23 3.15
N LEU A 370 7.76 18.82 4.16
CA LEU A 370 8.18 18.66 5.55
C LEU A 370 7.34 17.61 6.28
N ILE A 371 7.97 16.95 7.24
CA ILE A 371 7.35 16.11 8.25
C ILE A 371 8.16 16.21 9.53
N THR A 372 7.56 15.94 10.69
CA THR A 372 8.35 15.76 11.91
C THR A 372 8.82 14.30 12.03
N PRO A 373 10.01 14.03 12.58
CA PRO A 373 10.45 12.66 12.87
C PRO A 373 9.45 11.88 13.72
N LYS A 374 8.78 12.56 14.66
CA LYS A 374 7.72 11.97 15.47
C LYS A 374 6.50 11.55 14.64
N ASP A 375 5.98 12.45 13.80
CA ASP A 375 4.84 12.13 12.93
C ASP A 375 5.17 10.98 11.99
N LEU A 376 6.37 10.96 11.39
CA LEU A 376 6.79 9.86 10.53
C LEU A 376 6.76 8.53 11.28
N LEU A 377 7.28 8.48 12.51
CA LEU A 377 7.27 7.27 13.33
C LEU A 377 5.87 6.85 13.76
N ASP A 378 4.99 7.81 14.05
CA ASP A 378 3.58 7.55 14.37
C ASP A 378 2.83 7.01 13.15
N TYR A 379 3.03 7.59 11.96
CA TYR A 379 2.51 7.05 10.70
C TYR A 379 3.06 5.65 10.42
N ALA A 380 4.31 5.36 10.79
CA ALA A 380 4.94 4.05 10.59
C ALA A 380 4.37 2.98 11.54
N SER A 381 4.14 3.35 12.82
CA SER A 381 3.79 2.42 13.89
C SER A 381 2.29 2.31 14.16
N ASN A 382 1.47 3.26 13.71
CA ASN A 382 0.05 3.32 14.01
C ASN A 382 -0.81 3.55 12.75
N PRO A 383 -1.51 2.51 12.23
CA PRO A 383 -2.38 2.62 11.06
C PRO A 383 -3.65 3.46 11.30
N PHE A 384 -3.88 3.91 12.54
CA PHE A 384 -5.00 4.75 12.93
C PHE A 384 -4.55 6.17 13.31
N TYR A 385 -3.27 6.51 13.13
CA TYR A 385 -2.78 7.85 13.42
C TYR A 385 -3.56 8.91 12.61
N GLY A 386 -3.94 10.01 13.28
CA GLY A 386 -4.76 11.07 12.69
C GLY A 386 -6.28 10.79 12.64
N PHE A 387 -6.74 9.56 12.91
CA PHE A 387 -8.16 9.19 12.84
C PHE A 387 -8.81 9.04 14.21
N LYS A 388 -9.95 9.74 14.41
CA LYS A 388 -10.65 9.81 15.71
C LYS A 388 -11.85 8.88 15.84
N ASP A 389 -12.44 8.43 14.72
CA ASP A 389 -13.68 7.66 14.71
C ASP A 389 -13.55 6.34 13.93
N ILE A 390 -14.40 5.36 14.22
CA ILE A 390 -14.36 4.01 13.58
C ILE A 390 -14.50 4.08 12.05
N LEU A 391 -15.32 4.99 11.54
CA LEU A 391 -15.52 5.13 10.09
C LEU A 391 -14.26 5.65 9.39
N THR A 392 -13.59 6.64 9.99
CA THR A 392 -12.37 7.23 9.45
C THR A 392 -11.15 6.33 9.71
N ALA A 393 -11.17 5.53 10.78
CA ALA A 393 -10.19 4.47 11.02
C ALA A 393 -10.17 3.41 9.92
N GLY A 394 -11.32 3.09 9.32
CA GLY A 394 -11.40 2.21 8.14
C GLY A 394 -10.70 2.80 6.91
N GLN A 395 -10.79 4.12 6.72
CA GLN A 395 -10.04 4.83 5.67
C GLN A 395 -8.54 4.86 6.00
N GLY A 396 -8.18 5.05 7.27
CA GLY A 396 -6.79 4.99 7.74
C GLY A 396 -6.11 3.67 7.44
N LEU A 397 -6.78 2.54 7.67
CA LEU A 397 -6.26 1.21 7.33
C LEU A 397 -5.97 1.05 5.83
N LEU A 398 -6.86 1.57 4.97
CA LEU A 398 -6.66 1.54 3.52
C LEU A 398 -5.53 2.48 3.10
N GLY A 399 -5.43 3.66 3.71
CA GLY A 399 -4.34 4.61 3.52
C GLY A 399 -2.99 4.03 3.93
N TYR A 400 -2.93 3.32 5.06
CA TYR A 400 -1.72 2.66 5.54
C TYR A 400 -1.21 1.60 4.56
N LEU A 401 -2.09 0.84 3.92
CA LEU A 401 -1.70 -0.09 2.85
C LEU A 401 -1.20 0.62 1.58
N ALA A 402 -1.51 1.91 1.43
CA ALA A 402 -1.07 2.74 0.31
C ALA A 402 0.20 3.57 0.58
N HIS A 403 0.69 3.63 1.82
CA HIS A 403 1.98 4.25 2.17
C HIS A 403 3.17 3.86 1.26
N PRO A 404 3.30 2.60 0.79
CA PRO A 404 4.36 2.23 -0.14
C PRO A 404 4.42 3.10 -1.40
N PHE A 405 3.25 3.51 -1.90
CA PHE A 405 3.12 4.31 -3.11
C PHE A 405 3.46 5.78 -2.88
N SER A 406 3.49 6.22 -1.62
CA SER A 406 3.87 7.56 -1.21
C SER A 406 5.30 7.61 -0.64
N GLY A 407 6.01 6.48 -0.65
CA GLY A 407 7.40 6.36 -0.21
C GLY A 407 7.59 6.13 1.31
N PHE A 408 6.53 5.85 2.06
CA PHE A 408 6.50 5.99 3.53
C PHE A 408 6.85 4.71 4.35
N ASP A 409 7.73 3.81 3.90
CA ASP A 409 7.59 2.39 4.34
C ASP A 409 8.72 1.70 5.13
N PRO A 410 8.43 1.16 6.33
CA PRO A 410 7.72 1.90 7.36
C PRO A 410 8.54 3.15 7.75
N VAL A 411 9.86 3.12 7.56
CA VAL A 411 10.77 4.26 7.69
C VAL A 411 11.83 4.13 6.58
N PRO A 412 11.90 5.08 5.63
CA PRO A 412 12.87 5.04 4.53
C PRO A 412 14.33 5.08 5.01
N GLU A 413 15.23 4.39 4.29
CA GLU A 413 16.67 4.33 4.64
C GLU A 413 17.31 5.72 4.78
N SER A 414 16.93 6.67 3.91
CA SER A 414 17.43 8.06 3.92
C SER A 414 17.12 8.84 5.20
N VAL A 415 16.16 8.39 6.00
CA VAL A 415 15.69 9.09 7.20
C VAL A 415 15.80 8.24 8.47
N GLN A 416 16.34 7.02 8.36
CA GLN A 416 16.54 6.14 9.52
C GLN A 416 17.49 6.74 10.56
N TRP A 417 18.44 7.57 10.12
CA TRP A 417 19.37 8.29 11.00
C TRP A 417 18.67 9.26 11.97
N TRP A 418 17.43 9.67 11.68
CA TRP A 418 16.63 10.49 12.59
C TRP A 418 16.36 9.81 13.94
N TYR A 419 16.47 8.49 14.03
CA TYR A 419 16.11 7.72 15.23
C TYR A 419 17.34 7.16 15.98
N GLY A 420 18.48 7.82 15.81
CA GLY A 420 19.75 7.51 16.46
C GLY A 420 20.46 6.29 15.88
N ASP A 421 21.44 5.78 16.63
CA ASP A 421 22.38 4.73 16.20
C ASP A 421 21.77 3.31 16.28
N GLN A 422 20.61 3.12 15.67
CA GLN A 422 20.05 1.78 15.54
C GLN A 422 20.92 0.93 14.62
N SER A 423 21.19 -0.32 15.01
CA SER A 423 22.00 -1.21 14.19
C SER A 423 21.33 -1.50 12.84
N GLY A 424 22.11 -1.75 11.78
CA GLY A 424 21.55 -2.18 10.49
C GLY A 424 20.66 -3.43 10.61
N LEU A 425 20.96 -4.36 11.53
CA LEU A 425 20.11 -5.52 11.80
C LEU A 425 18.72 -5.17 12.34
N PHE A 426 18.60 -4.08 13.10
CA PHE A 426 17.32 -3.57 13.59
C PHE A 426 16.45 -3.14 12.41
N TRP A 427 16.98 -2.28 11.53
CA TRP A 427 16.26 -1.81 10.36
C TRP A 427 15.92 -2.93 9.38
N MET A 428 16.84 -3.88 9.16
CA MET A 428 16.56 -5.08 8.37
C MET A 428 15.37 -5.88 8.92
N ALA A 429 15.28 -6.02 10.25
CA ALA A 429 14.17 -6.72 10.90
C ALA A 429 12.84 -5.95 10.76
N VAL A 430 12.86 -4.63 10.98
CA VAL A 430 11.70 -3.74 10.80
C VAL A 430 11.18 -3.85 9.36
N THR A 431 12.05 -3.66 8.37
CA THR A 431 11.69 -3.73 6.95
C THR A 431 11.16 -5.11 6.56
N LEU A 432 11.81 -6.20 7.00
CA LEU A 432 11.33 -7.56 6.70
C LEU A 432 9.94 -7.82 7.29
N LEU A 433 9.71 -7.47 8.56
CA LEU A 433 8.43 -7.66 9.23
C LEU A 433 7.33 -6.80 8.60
N TYR A 434 7.64 -5.57 8.20
CA TYR A 434 6.72 -4.72 7.45
C TYR A 434 6.27 -5.39 6.15
N TRP A 435 7.20 -5.90 5.34
CA TRP A 435 6.84 -6.58 4.09
C TRP A 435 6.12 -7.91 4.31
N ILE A 436 6.44 -8.65 5.39
CA ILE A 436 5.65 -9.82 5.80
C ILE A 436 4.21 -9.39 6.11
N PHE A 437 4.02 -8.32 6.88
CA PHE A 437 2.70 -7.76 7.15
C PHE A 437 1.97 -7.42 5.84
N TRP A 438 2.57 -6.55 5.03
CA TRP A 438 1.91 -5.97 3.87
C TRP A 438 1.52 -7.03 2.84
N ILE A 439 2.44 -7.94 2.49
CA ILE A 439 2.17 -9.01 1.52
C ILE A 439 1.14 -10.01 2.06
N ASN A 440 1.17 -10.35 3.35
CA ASN A 440 0.16 -11.26 3.90
C ASN A 440 -1.24 -10.63 3.87
N ILE A 441 -1.38 -9.35 4.24
CA ILE A 441 -2.67 -8.66 4.17
C ILE A 441 -3.18 -8.63 2.73
N LEU A 442 -2.34 -8.24 1.76
CA LEU A 442 -2.74 -8.22 0.36
C LEU A 442 -3.09 -9.62 -0.17
N LEU A 443 -2.30 -10.64 0.12
CA LEU A 443 -2.58 -12.01 -0.32
C LEU A 443 -3.90 -12.53 0.29
N GLY A 444 -4.20 -12.18 1.54
CA GLY A 444 -5.48 -12.49 2.18
C GLY A 444 -6.66 -11.78 1.52
N ILE A 445 -6.53 -10.49 1.21
CA ILE A 445 -7.55 -9.69 0.51
C ILE A 445 -7.77 -10.25 -0.90
N SER A 446 -6.70 -10.46 -1.68
CA SER A 446 -6.81 -11.01 -3.04
C SER A 446 -7.48 -12.38 -3.05
N ASN A 447 -7.17 -13.27 -2.09
CA ASN A 447 -7.84 -14.56 -2.01
C ASN A 447 -9.29 -14.49 -1.53
N ALA A 448 -9.75 -13.36 -0.97
CA ALA A 448 -11.16 -13.16 -0.64
C ALA A 448 -12.01 -12.69 -1.85
N LEU A 449 -11.40 -12.42 -3.01
CA LEU A 449 -12.12 -12.08 -4.25
C LEU A 449 -13.15 -13.17 -4.58
N PRO A 450 -14.41 -12.82 -4.87
CA PRO A 450 -15.45 -13.77 -5.28
C PRO A 450 -15.27 -14.18 -6.75
N ALA A 451 -14.09 -14.69 -7.09
CA ALA A 451 -13.71 -15.09 -8.44
C ALA A 451 -12.78 -16.30 -8.41
N PHE A 452 -13.00 -17.26 -9.31
CA PHE A 452 -12.02 -18.30 -9.60
C PHE A 452 -10.81 -17.71 -10.33
N PRO A 453 -9.58 -18.22 -10.09
CA PRO A 453 -9.23 -19.37 -9.27
C PRO A 453 -8.99 -19.05 -7.78
N PHE A 454 -9.31 -17.84 -7.30
CA PHE A 454 -9.10 -17.47 -5.90
C PHE A 454 -10.04 -18.25 -4.96
N ASP A 455 -9.58 -18.46 -3.72
CA ASP A 455 -10.34 -19.16 -2.68
C ASP A 455 -11.75 -18.61 -2.47
N GLY A 456 -11.88 -17.28 -2.50
CA GLY A 456 -13.13 -16.56 -2.32
C GLY A 456 -14.19 -16.94 -3.35
N GLY A 457 -13.81 -17.37 -4.56
CA GLY A 457 -14.73 -17.94 -5.54
C GLY A 457 -15.38 -19.24 -5.06
N TYR A 458 -14.60 -20.15 -4.47
CA TYR A 458 -15.09 -21.41 -3.90
C TYR A 458 -15.89 -21.19 -2.61
N VAL A 459 -15.48 -20.22 -1.79
CA VAL A 459 -16.23 -19.81 -0.59
C VAL A 459 -17.59 -19.20 -1.00
N PHE A 460 -17.60 -18.30 -1.98
CA PHE A 460 -18.83 -17.69 -2.52
C PHE A 460 -19.77 -18.74 -3.08
N LEU A 461 -19.26 -19.70 -3.86
CA LEU A 461 -20.03 -20.84 -4.37
C LEU A 461 -20.75 -21.58 -3.24
N GLY A 462 -20.03 -21.90 -2.15
CA GLY A 462 -20.63 -22.58 -1.00
C GLY A 462 -21.70 -21.74 -0.27
N TRP A 463 -21.57 -20.41 -0.25
CA TRP A 463 -22.62 -19.54 0.30
C TRP A 463 -23.84 -19.42 -0.61
N VAL A 464 -23.65 -19.30 -1.92
CA VAL A 464 -24.76 -19.31 -2.89
C VAL A 464 -25.55 -20.61 -2.77
N ASP A 465 -24.86 -21.76 -2.71
CA ASP A 465 -25.48 -23.07 -2.48
C ASP A 465 -26.32 -23.08 -1.18
N ARG A 466 -25.82 -22.48 -0.10
CA ARG A 466 -26.56 -22.34 1.16
C ARG A 466 -27.78 -21.42 1.07
N VAL A 467 -27.68 -20.33 0.33
CA VAL A 467 -28.80 -19.39 0.12
C VAL A 467 -29.89 -20.06 -0.71
N LEU A 468 -29.54 -20.74 -1.80
CA LEU A 468 -30.49 -21.46 -2.65
C LEU A 468 -31.25 -22.56 -1.87
N GLU A 469 -30.55 -23.30 -1.01
CA GLU A 469 -31.18 -24.28 -0.11
C GLU A 469 -32.22 -23.63 0.81
N LYS A 470 -31.87 -22.49 1.43
CA LYS A 470 -32.80 -21.72 2.28
C LYS A 470 -33.98 -21.14 1.51
N MET A 471 -33.81 -20.82 0.22
CA MET A 471 -34.87 -20.35 -0.66
C MET A 471 -35.79 -21.48 -1.16
N GLY A 472 -35.57 -22.72 -0.72
CA GLY A 472 -36.46 -23.85 -1.01
C GLY A 472 -36.00 -24.75 -2.16
N GLN A 473 -34.83 -24.51 -2.76
CA GLN A 473 -34.23 -25.40 -3.76
C GLN A 473 -33.65 -26.65 -3.05
N LYS A 474 -34.50 -27.68 -2.85
CA LYS A 474 -34.11 -28.89 -2.13
C LYS A 474 -33.35 -29.91 -2.98
N ASP A 475 -33.56 -29.90 -4.30
CA ASP A 475 -32.85 -30.77 -5.22
C ASP A 475 -31.35 -30.42 -5.28
N GLU A 476 -30.50 -31.35 -4.86
CA GLU A 476 -29.06 -31.09 -4.67
C GLU A 476 -28.33 -30.85 -6.00
N GLU A 477 -28.67 -31.61 -7.04
CA GLU A 477 -28.01 -31.52 -8.34
C GLU A 477 -28.38 -30.21 -9.05
N ALA A 478 -29.67 -29.88 -9.12
CA ALA A 478 -30.14 -28.62 -9.68
C ALA A 478 -29.65 -27.41 -8.88
N ARG A 479 -29.57 -27.52 -7.55
CA ARG A 479 -29.01 -26.46 -6.69
C ARG A 479 -27.52 -26.27 -6.95
N ALA A 480 -26.73 -27.34 -6.99
CA ALA A 480 -25.31 -27.29 -7.26
C ALA A 480 -25.03 -26.70 -8.65
N LYS A 481 -25.80 -27.09 -9.67
CA LYS A 481 -25.71 -26.52 -11.02
C LYS A 481 -25.97 -25.01 -11.02
N LYS A 482 -27.07 -24.58 -10.40
CA LYS A 482 -27.43 -23.15 -10.31
C LYS A 482 -26.43 -22.34 -9.49
N ALA A 483 -25.89 -22.91 -8.42
CA ALA A 483 -24.85 -22.27 -7.62
C ALA A 483 -23.56 -22.06 -8.43
N ASN A 484 -23.14 -23.07 -9.20
CA ASN A 484 -22.00 -22.97 -10.11
C ASN A 484 -22.21 -21.93 -11.21
N GLU A 485 -23.40 -21.86 -11.81
CA GLU A 485 -23.74 -20.84 -12.81
C GLU A 485 -23.65 -19.42 -12.23
N ILE A 486 -24.25 -19.19 -11.06
CA ILE A 486 -24.20 -17.88 -10.38
C ILE A 486 -22.76 -17.51 -10.01
N ALA A 487 -22.03 -18.42 -9.36
CA ALA A 487 -20.65 -18.18 -8.95
C ALA A 487 -19.73 -17.94 -10.15
N GLY A 488 -19.91 -18.70 -11.23
CA GLY A 488 -19.15 -18.52 -12.49
C GLY A 488 -19.43 -17.18 -13.16
N ASN A 489 -20.68 -16.73 -13.19
CA ASN A 489 -21.05 -15.43 -13.75
C ASN A 489 -20.48 -14.27 -12.92
N VAL A 490 -20.61 -14.34 -11.58
CA VAL A 490 -20.03 -13.34 -10.66
C VAL A 490 -18.51 -13.33 -10.80
N SER A 491 -17.87 -14.50 -10.82
CA SER A 491 -16.42 -14.62 -11.03
C SER A 491 -15.98 -13.95 -12.32
N THR A 492 -16.68 -14.20 -13.43
CA THR A 492 -16.35 -13.62 -14.74
C THR A 492 -16.48 -12.10 -14.72
N LEU A 493 -17.56 -11.58 -14.13
CA LEU A 493 -17.77 -10.16 -13.96
C LEU A 493 -16.68 -9.51 -13.10
N MET A 494 -16.35 -10.12 -11.96
CA MET A 494 -15.35 -9.59 -11.03
C MET A 494 -13.96 -9.55 -11.66
N LEU A 495 -13.55 -10.61 -12.36
CA LEU A 495 -12.28 -10.62 -13.09
C LEU A 495 -12.26 -9.55 -14.19
N PHE A 496 -13.36 -9.40 -14.94
CA PHE A 496 -13.47 -8.37 -15.97
C PHE A 496 -13.31 -6.96 -15.37
N LEU A 497 -14.03 -6.65 -14.28
CA LEU A 497 -13.94 -5.36 -13.61
C LEU A 497 -12.55 -5.11 -13.04
N TYR A 498 -11.93 -6.13 -12.44
CA TYR A 498 -10.59 -6.03 -11.89
C TYR A 498 -9.54 -5.74 -12.98
N VAL A 499 -9.59 -6.46 -14.10
CA VAL A 499 -8.72 -6.23 -15.25
C VAL A 499 -8.97 -4.84 -15.86
N LEU A 500 -10.23 -4.40 -15.97
CA LEU A 500 -10.58 -3.06 -16.45
C LEU A 500 -9.96 -1.97 -15.58
N ILE A 501 -10.09 -2.08 -14.25
CA ILE A 501 -9.53 -1.13 -13.30
C ILE A 501 -8.00 -1.07 -13.43
N ILE A 502 -7.33 -2.23 -13.53
CA ILE A 502 -5.88 -2.29 -13.72
C ILE A 502 -5.46 -1.63 -15.04
N ILE A 503 -6.15 -1.94 -16.14
CA ILE A 503 -5.83 -1.35 -17.45
C ILE A 503 -5.96 0.17 -17.40
N VAL A 504 -7.04 0.68 -16.80
CA VAL A 504 -7.26 2.13 -16.67
C VAL A 504 -6.27 2.79 -15.70
N ALA A 505 -5.78 2.07 -14.69
CA ALA A 505 -4.71 2.58 -13.84
C ALA A 505 -3.36 2.65 -14.59
N ILE A 506 -3.11 1.75 -15.54
CA ILE A 506 -1.86 1.69 -16.30
C ILE A 506 -1.82 2.72 -17.44
N LEU A 507 -2.95 2.93 -18.12
CA LEU A 507 -3.13 3.88 -19.23
C LEU A 507 -3.30 5.31 -18.71
#